data_AF-X8CFY7-F1
#
_entry.id   AF-X8CFY7-F1
#
_cell.length_a   1.000
_cell.length_b   1.000
_cell.length_c   1.000
_cell.angle_alpha   90.00
_cell.angle_beta   90.00
_cell.angle_gamma   90.00
#
_symmetry.space_group_name_H-M   'P 1'
#
loop_
_entity.id
_entity.type
_entity.pdbx_description
1 polymer ?
#
loop_
_entity_poly.entity_id
_entity_poly.type
_entity_poly.pdbx_seq_one_letter_code
_entity_poly.pdbx_strand_id
1 'polypeptide(L)' 'MTLQDGDKVATLTARELEGPERDEWWQRAVEAFPPYAEYQTKTARQIPVFVLE' A
#
# COMPACT_ATOMS: atom_id res chain seq x y z
N MET A 1 -10.84 -10.33 -2.16
CA MET A 1 -10.48 -9.59 -3.39
C MET A 1 -9.69 -10.53 -4.28
N THR A 2 -9.86 -10.44 -5.60
CA THR A 2 -9.05 -11.21 -6.54
C THR A 2 -7.89 -10.33 -7.01
N LEU A 3 -6.65 -10.70 -6.68
CA LEU A 3 -5.42 -10.06 -7.15
C LEU A 3 -4.86 -10.87 -8.30
N GLN A 4 -4.46 -10.21 -9.38
CA GLN A 4 -3.68 -10.81 -10.45
C GLN A 4 -2.29 -10.18 -10.48
N ASP A 5 -1.27 -10.99 -10.22
CA ASP A 5 0.14 -10.68 -10.38
C ASP A 5 0.68 -11.45 -11.59
N GLY A 6 0.64 -10.79 -12.75
CA GLY A 6 1.01 -11.42 -14.03
C GLY A 6 0.11 -12.62 -14.37
N ASP A 7 0.69 -13.82 -14.36
CA ASP A 7 -0.01 -15.08 -14.63
C ASP A 7 -0.65 -15.70 -13.36
N LYS A 8 -0.31 -15.18 -12.17
CA LYS A 8 -0.82 -15.69 -10.90
C LYS A 8 -2.06 -14.93 -10.48
N VAL A 9 -3.16 -15.66 -10.29
CA VAL A 9 -4.40 -15.12 -9.73
C VAL A 9 -4.61 -15.71 -8.35
N ALA A 10 -4.72 -14.86 -7.33
CA ALA A 10 -4.94 -15.25 -5.95
C ALA A 10 -6.15 -14.51 -5.37
N THR A 11 -6.93 -15.22 -4.56
CA THR A 11 -7.99 -14.60 -3.75
C THR A 11 -7.40 -14.22 -2.41
N LEU A 12 -7.16 -12.93 -2.21
CA LEU A 12 -6.54 -12.37 -1.02
C LEU A 12 -7.53 -11.49 -0.26
N THR A 13 -7.28 -11.31 1.02
CA THR A 13 -8.01 -10.40 1.89
C THR A 13 -7.26 -9.10 1.96
N ALA A 14 -7.93 -8.00 1.59
CA ALA A 14 -7.37 -6.67 1.81
C ALA A 14 -7.62 -6.29 3.27
N ARG A 15 -6.55 -6.08 4.03
CA ARG A 15 -6.60 -5.51 5.37
C ARG A 15 -6.05 -4.08 5.30
N GLU A 16 -6.82 -3.12 5.78
CA GLU A 16 -6.34 -1.74 5.96
C GLU A 16 -5.32 -1.71 7.11
N LEU A 17 -4.20 -1.07 6.88
CA LEU A 17 -3.17 -0.84 7.88
C LEU A 17 -3.30 0.56 8.46
N GLU A 18 -3.21 0.64 9.78
CA GLU A 18 -3.29 1.88 10.55
C GLU A 18 -2.09 2.01 11.49
N GLY A 19 -1.74 3.25 11.85
CA GLY A 19 -0.66 3.51 12.81
C GLY A 19 0.72 3.04 12.36
N PRO A 20 1.53 2.38 13.22
CA PRO A 20 2.93 2.07 12.96
C PRO A 20 3.14 1.04 11.84
N GLU A 21 2.27 0.05 11.70
CA GLU A 21 2.36 -0.94 10.60
C GLU A 21 2.23 -0.26 9.25
N ARG A 22 1.33 0.71 9.12
CA ARG A 22 1.16 1.49 7.89
C ARG A 22 2.44 2.21 7.51
N ASP A 23 3.16 2.78 8.47
CA ASP A 23 4.41 3.52 8.21
C ASP A 23 5.50 2.61 7.63
N GLU A 24 5.67 1.42 8.20
CA GLU A 24 6.62 0.43 7.67
C GLU A 24 6.27 0.00 6.24
N TRP A 25 4.99 -0.27 5.97
CA TRP A 25 4.53 -0.63 4.63
C TRP A 25 4.58 0.56 3.66
N TRP A 26 4.35 1.77 4.15
CA TRP A 26 4.48 2.99 3.37
C TRP A 26 5.91 3.22 2.90
N GLN A 27 6.91 2.99 3.78
CA GLN A 27 8.31 3.05 3.37
C GLN A 27 8.62 2.05 2.24
N ARG A 28 8.16 0.80 2.37
CA ARG A 28 8.30 -0.21 1.29
C ARG A 28 7.60 0.21 -0.01
N ALA A 29 6.42 0.83 0.09
CA ALA A 29 5.69 1.34 -1.07
C ALA A 29 6.43 2.49 -1.76
N VAL A 30 7.04 3.40 -0.99
CA VAL A 30 7.87 4.49 -1.53
C VAL A 30 9.16 3.95 -2.14
N GLU A 31 9.79 2.92 -1.57
CA GLU A 31 10.96 2.27 -2.17
C GLU A 31 10.63 1.61 -3.50
N ALA A 32 9.47 0.93 -3.60
CA ALA A 32 9.01 0.33 -4.85
C ALA A 32 8.56 1.39 -5.88
N PHE A 33 7.97 2.49 -5.41
CA PHE A 33 7.45 3.57 -6.26
C PHE A 33 7.69 4.94 -5.59
N PRO A 34 8.85 5.58 -5.86
CA PRO A 34 9.26 6.85 -5.26
C PRO A 34 8.23 8.00 -5.34
N PRO A 35 7.39 8.12 -6.39
CA PRO A 35 6.39 9.20 -6.48
C PRO A 35 5.35 9.19 -5.36
N TYR A 36 5.16 8.09 -4.64
CA TYR A 36 4.22 8.06 -3.51
C TYR A 36 4.59 9.06 -2.42
N ALA A 37 5.89 9.30 -2.18
CA ALA A 37 6.34 10.30 -1.22
C ALA A 37 5.84 11.70 -1.60
N GLU A 38 5.91 12.06 -2.89
CA GLU A 38 5.37 13.33 -3.39
C GLU A 38 3.85 13.41 -3.33
N TYR A 39 3.14 12.29 -3.44
CA TYR A 39 1.68 12.30 -3.29
C TYR A 39 1.26 12.57 -1.85
N GLN A 40 2.00 12.04 -0.88
CA GLN A 40 1.75 12.32 0.53
C GLN A 40 2.03 13.79 0.88
N THR A 41 2.99 14.46 0.23
CA THR A 41 3.22 15.90 0.47
C THR A 41 2.16 16.80 -0.16
N LYS A 42 1.50 16.33 -1.22
CA LYS A 42 0.41 17.06 -1.90
C LYS A 42 -0.93 17.00 -1.16
N THR A 43 -1.02 16.24 -0.08
CA THR A 43 -2.29 16.05 0.62
C THR A 43 -2.09 15.99 2.13
N ALA A 44 -2.95 16.68 2.88
CA ALA A 44 -2.92 16.64 4.34
C ALA A 44 -3.59 15.39 4.93
N ARG A 45 -4.24 14.57 4.10
CA ARG A 45 -4.87 13.30 4.52
C ARG A 45 -3.84 12.16 4.46
N GLN A 46 -3.90 11.24 5.40
CA GLN A 46 -3.07 10.05 5.36
C GLN A 46 -3.54 9.16 4.20
N ILE A 47 -2.63 8.74 3.33
CA ILE A 47 -2.96 7.81 2.25
C ILE A 47 -3.20 6.43 2.88
N PRO A 48 -4.40 5.83 2.71
CA PRO A 48 -4.70 4.51 3.26
C PRO A 48 -3.86 3.45 2.55
N VAL A 49 -3.28 2.54 3.34
CA VAL A 49 -2.43 1.44 2.85
C VAL A 49 -3.15 0.14 3.17
N PHE A 50 -3.26 -0.75 2.19
CA PHE A 50 -3.88 -2.05 2.35
C PHE A 50 -2.84 -3.13 2.08
N VAL A 51 -2.73 -4.09 3.00
CA VAL A 51 -1.96 -5.31 2.76
C VAL A 51 -2.89 -6.37 2.18
N LEU A 52 -2.37 -7.17 1.25
CA LEU A 52 -3.09 -8.28 0.66
C LEU A 52 -2.50 -9.58 1.20
N GLU A 53 -3.29 -10.33 1.97
CA GLU A 53 -2.92 -11.61 2.61
C GLU A 53 -3.81 -12.78 2.19
#